data_AF-A0A8H8RD00-F1
#
_entry.id   AF-A0A8H8RD00-F1
#
_cell.length_a   1.000
_cell.length_b   1.000
_cell.length_c   1.000
_cell.angle_alpha   90.00
_cell.angle_beta   90.00
_cell.angle_gamma   90.00
#
_symmetry.space_group_name_H-M   'P 1'
#
loop_
_entity.id
_entity.type
_entity.pdbx_description
1 polymer ?
#
loop_
_entity_poly.entity_id
_entity_poly.type
_entity_poly.pdbx_seq_one_letter_code
_entity_poly.pdbx_strand_id
1 'polypeptide(L)'
;MHFTASTIAALVAFAAPTLGSKINIMNWCSQDVTAWSSHNGDCNSGPNGICSGHPGGSPFVIPANHHSIGIDLVSDGAGSSIKMQFGNGDSNNPLQYEYTIAGGNMFWDLSAINSAGPNDPFYKENVKVTPTGKGVGSGSCSAVKCPANQVCGDAYNQPDEVKTRACPADTGDMWVDLCMPTQSFKRNARDFNFNGSV
;
A
#
# COMPACT_ATOMS: atom_id res chain seq x y z
N MET A 1 41.83 -50.81 -11.34
CA MET A 1 41.33 -49.71 -12.19
C MET A 1 40.26 -48.98 -11.40
N HIS A 2 40.60 -47.83 -10.81
CA HIS A 2 39.68 -47.02 -10.00
C HIS A 2 38.93 -46.06 -10.92
N PHE A 3 37.60 -46.04 -10.83
CA PHE A 3 36.76 -45.01 -11.44
C PHE A 3 36.23 -44.11 -10.32
N THR A 4 36.70 -42.87 -10.26
CA THR A 4 36.10 -41.80 -9.46
C THR A 4 35.26 -40.94 -10.39
N ALA A 5 33.93 -41.04 -10.27
CA ALA A 5 33.00 -40.13 -10.93
C ALA A 5 32.82 -38.89 -10.05
N SER A 6 33.43 -37.77 -10.44
CA SER A 6 33.14 -36.46 -9.85
C SER A 6 31.80 -35.96 -10.36
N THR A 7 30.78 -36.00 -9.52
CA THR A 7 29.52 -35.30 -9.75
C THR A 7 29.71 -33.80 -9.52
N ILE A 8 29.70 -33.02 -10.60
CA ILE A 8 29.58 -31.57 -10.54
C ILE A 8 28.11 -31.25 -10.28
N ALA A 9 27.78 -30.84 -9.06
CA ALA A 9 26.48 -30.26 -8.76
C ALA A 9 26.46 -28.83 -9.33
N ALA A 10 25.73 -28.64 -10.42
CA ALA A 10 25.45 -27.29 -10.93
C ALA A 10 24.50 -26.59 -9.96
N LEU A 11 25.01 -25.61 -9.20
CA LEU A 11 24.15 -24.65 -8.51
C LEU A 11 23.43 -23.81 -9.55
N VAL A 12 22.16 -24.14 -9.81
CA VAL A 12 21.25 -23.24 -10.49
C VAL A 12 20.92 -22.13 -9.48
N ALA A 13 21.59 -20.99 -9.62
CA ALA A 13 21.17 -19.77 -8.94
C ALA A 13 19.82 -19.36 -9.56
N PHE A 14 18.72 -19.70 -8.91
CA PHE A 14 17.44 -19.10 -9.22
C PHE A 14 17.57 -17.61 -8.87
N ALA A 15 17.70 -16.76 -9.89
CA ALA A 15 17.44 -15.34 -9.70
C ALA A 15 16.01 -15.24 -9.15
N ALA A 16 15.87 -14.82 -7.90
CA ALA A 16 14.56 -14.47 -7.37
C ALA A 16 13.96 -13.46 -8.36
N PRO A 17 12.72 -13.67 -8.85
CA PRO A 17 12.07 -12.66 -9.66
C PRO A 17 12.14 -11.37 -8.85
N THR A 18 12.79 -10.36 -9.40
CA THR A 18 12.77 -9.01 -8.83
C THR A 18 11.30 -8.62 -8.78
N LEU A 19 10.71 -8.68 -7.59
CA LEU A 19 9.37 -8.23 -7.31
C LEU A 19 9.39 -6.72 -7.56
N GLY A 20 9.12 -6.32 -8.81
CA GLY A 20 8.98 -4.91 -9.21
C GLY A 20 7.69 -4.27 -8.69
N SER A 21 7.14 -4.82 -7.61
CA SER A 21 5.89 -4.40 -7.00
C SER A 21 6.18 -3.26 -6.02
N LYS A 22 5.57 -2.11 -6.26
CA LYS A 22 5.56 -0.98 -5.33
C LYS A 22 4.16 -0.78 -4.74
N ILE A 23 4.11 -0.12 -3.59
CA ILE A 23 2.89 0.56 -3.15
C ILE A 23 2.97 1.98 -3.65
N ASN A 24 2.14 2.29 -4.64
CA ASN A 24 2.04 3.63 -5.19
C ASN A 24 0.88 4.37 -4.53
N ILE A 25 1.14 5.56 -4.01
CA ILE A 25 0.12 6.41 -3.39
C ILE A 25 -0.08 7.61 -4.30
N MET A 26 -1.30 7.78 -4.80
CA MET A 26 -1.69 8.90 -5.65
C MET A 26 -2.56 9.87 -4.85
N ASN A 27 -2.09 11.11 -4.74
CA ASN A 27 -2.83 12.20 -4.10
C ASN A 27 -3.61 12.99 -5.16
N TRP A 28 -4.90 12.69 -5.31
CA TRP A 28 -5.80 13.50 -6.15
C TRP A 28 -6.35 14.73 -5.41
N CYS A 29 -6.06 14.87 -4.12
CA CYS A 29 -6.63 15.90 -3.28
C CYS A 29 -6.08 17.28 -3.65
N SER A 30 -6.85 18.32 -3.33
CA SER A 30 -6.43 19.72 -3.51
C SER A 30 -5.43 20.20 -2.45
N GLN A 31 -5.03 19.33 -1.54
CA GLN A 31 -4.10 19.62 -0.45
C GLN A 31 -3.07 18.49 -0.31
N ASP A 32 -1.92 18.82 0.27
CA ASP A 32 -0.84 17.87 0.49
C ASP A 32 -1.29 16.75 1.44
N VAL A 33 -0.78 15.56 1.19
CA VAL A 33 -0.90 14.41 2.08
C VAL A 33 0.48 14.15 2.67
N THR A 34 0.56 14.00 3.98
CA THR A 34 1.76 13.47 4.63
C THR A 34 1.56 11.99 4.89
N ALA A 35 2.60 11.21 4.64
CA ALA A 35 2.62 9.79 4.95
C ALA A 35 3.87 9.41 5.73
N TRP A 36 3.84 8.27 6.40
CA TRP A 36 5.01 7.66 7.05
C TRP A 36 4.84 6.15 7.11
N SER A 37 5.96 5.45 7.13
CA SER A 37 5.96 3.99 7.23
C SER A 37 6.21 3.55 8.67
N SER A 38 5.78 2.36 9.04
CA SER A 38 6.24 1.65 10.24
C SER A 38 6.33 0.17 9.89
N HIS A 39 7.26 -0.54 10.49
CA HIS A 39 7.58 -1.92 10.16
C HIS A 39 7.85 -2.70 11.45
N ASN A 40 7.31 -3.90 11.59
CA ASN A 40 7.52 -4.77 12.75
C ASN A 40 7.25 -4.11 14.12
N GLY A 41 6.31 -3.15 14.17
CA GLY A 41 6.01 -2.39 15.40
C GLY A 41 7.06 -1.34 15.76
N ASP A 42 8.03 -1.07 14.88
CA ASP A 42 9.04 -0.04 15.05
C ASP A 42 8.43 1.37 14.92
N CYS A 43 9.29 2.37 15.11
CA CYS A 43 9.00 3.78 14.94
C CYS A 43 8.34 4.10 13.59
N ASN A 44 7.66 5.25 13.54
CA ASN A 44 7.26 5.87 12.28
C ASN A 44 8.51 6.40 11.57
N SER A 45 8.64 6.17 10.27
CA SER A 45 9.81 6.57 9.48
C SER A 45 9.43 7.24 8.14
N GLY A 46 10.33 8.11 7.70
CA GLY A 46 10.27 8.81 6.44
C GLY A 46 10.80 8.01 5.25
N PRO A 47 10.98 8.66 4.08
CA PRO A 47 11.51 8.02 2.86
C PRO A 47 12.92 7.44 2.99
N ASN A 48 13.72 7.90 3.94
CA ASN A 48 15.06 7.40 4.19
C ASN A 48 15.10 6.27 5.23
N GLY A 49 13.94 5.81 5.73
CA GLY A 49 13.86 4.80 6.78
C GLY A 49 14.34 5.27 8.15
N ILE A 50 14.67 6.55 8.32
CA ILE A 50 15.08 7.11 9.62
C ILE A 50 13.82 7.36 10.46
N CYS A 51 13.86 6.92 11.72
CA CYS A 51 12.80 7.14 12.69
C CYS A 51 12.47 8.62 12.90
N SER A 52 11.18 8.91 13.03
CA SER A 52 10.66 10.22 13.42
C SER A 52 11.29 10.69 14.73
N GLY A 53 11.60 11.98 14.83
CA GLY A 53 12.28 12.56 15.99
C GLY A 53 13.82 12.52 15.90
N HIS A 54 14.39 11.80 14.93
CA HIS A 54 15.81 11.89 14.60
C HIS A 54 16.06 12.85 13.44
N PRO A 55 17.24 13.50 13.36
CA PRO A 55 17.62 14.33 12.23
C PRO A 55 17.47 13.57 10.91
N GLY A 56 16.68 14.14 9.99
CA GLY A 56 16.37 13.53 8.70
C GLY A 56 15.15 12.60 8.68
N GLY A 57 14.56 12.24 9.83
CA GLY A 57 13.36 11.40 9.92
C GLY A 57 12.04 12.12 9.61
N SER A 58 12.00 12.88 8.51
CA SER A 58 10.80 13.63 8.10
C SER A 58 9.78 12.71 7.42
N PRO A 59 8.47 12.89 7.64
CA PRO A 59 7.44 12.19 6.87
C PRO A 59 7.58 12.41 5.36
N PHE A 60 7.01 11.49 4.58
CA PHE A 60 6.79 11.69 3.16
C PHE A 60 5.77 12.80 2.97
N VAL A 61 6.01 13.71 2.03
CA VAL A 61 4.99 14.66 1.55
C VAL A 61 4.63 14.27 0.13
N ILE A 62 3.34 14.04 -0.11
CA ILE A 62 2.75 13.78 -1.41
C ILE A 62 1.99 15.06 -1.80
N PRO A 63 2.55 15.89 -2.70
CA PRO A 63 1.94 17.18 -3.04
C PRO A 63 0.49 17.03 -3.52
N ALA A 64 -0.30 18.08 -3.33
CA ALA A 64 -1.64 18.23 -3.89
C ALA A 64 -1.64 18.10 -5.42
N ASN A 65 -2.81 17.81 -6.00
CA ASN A 65 -3.09 17.89 -7.45
C ASN A 65 -2.38 16.83 -8.31
N HIS A 66 -2.69 15.55 -8.07
CA HIS A 66 -2.31 14.40 -8.91
C HIS A 66 -0.83 14.01 -8.85
N HIS A 67 -0.20 14.15 -7.68
CA HIS A 67 1.16 13.62 -7.47
C HIS A 67 1.12 12.23 -6.88
N SER A 68 2.11 11.40 -7.23
CA SER A 68 2.29 10.09 -6.64
C SER A 68 3.71 9.83 -6.17
N ILE A 69 3.81 8.99 -5.13
CA ILE A 69 5.06 8.37 -4.71
C ILE A 69 4.95 6.86 -4.84
N GLY A 70 6.08 6.19 -5.08
CA GLY A 70 6.19 4.74 -5.03
C GLY A 70 7.04 4.33 -3.84
N ILE A 71 6.52 3.43 -3.01
CA ILE A 71 7.18 2.90 -1.82
C ILE A 71 7.58 1.45 -2.11
N ASP A 72 8.85 1.13 -1.86
CA ASP A 72 9.37 -0.23 -1.98
C ASP A 72 8.81 -1.12 -0.87
N LEU A 73 8.48 -2.35 -1.24
CA LEU A 73 7.95 -3.35 -0.32
C LEU A 73 9.05 -3.97 0.54
N VAL A 74 8.74 -4.17 1.83
CA VAL A 74 9.55 -5.00 2.72
C VAL A 74 9.00 -6.42 2.73
N SER A 75 9.86 -7.43 2.51
CA SER A 75 9.46 -8.83 2.27
C SER A 75 10.14 -9.84 3.19
N ASP A 76 10.42 -9.45 4.43
CA ASP A 76 11.04 -10.29 5.46
C ASP A 76 10.04 -11.11 6.31
N GLY A 77 8.74 -11.01 5.99
CA GLY A 77 7.68 -11.70 6.71
C GLY A 77 7.08 -10.93 7.88
N ALA A 78 7.65 -9.79 8.27
CA ALA A 78 7.07 -8.92 9.27
C ALA A 78 6.06 -7.93 8.67
N GLY A 79 5.12 -7.48 9.50
CA GLY A 79 4.07 -6.56 9.09
C GLY A 79 4.59 -5.13 8.91
N SER A 80 4.06 -4.44 7.90
CA SER A 80 4.37 -3.06 7.59
C SER A 80 3.10 -2.26 7.41
N SER A 81 3.15 -0.97 7.73
CA SER A 81 2.04 -0.04 7.50
C SER A 81 2.56 1.24 6.85
N ILE A 82 1.76 1.79 5.94
CA ILE A 82 1.92 3.15 5.45
C ILE A 82 0.72 3.94 5.94
N LYS A 83 0.99 4.92 6.80
CA LYS A 83 -0.02 5.76 7.44
C LYS A 83 -0.10 7.09 6.70
N MET A 84 -1.29 7.59 6.46
CA MET A 84 -1.56 8.75 5.60
C MET A 84 -2.57 9.68 6.27
N GLN A 85 -2.34 10.98 6.12
CA GLN A 85 -3.23 12.04 6.58
C GLN A 85 -3.01 13.32 5.77
N PHE A 86 -3.99 14.22 5.74
CA PHE A 86 -3.79 15.54 5.15
C PHE A 86 -2.71 16.32 5.89
N GLY A 87 -1.91 17.15 5.23
CA GLY A 87 -0.71 17.74 5.85
C GLY A 87 -0.92 18.52 7.15
N ASN A 88 -2.15 18.94 7.45
CA ASN A 88 -2.56 19.64 8.67
C ASN A 88 -3.49 18.83 9.60
N GLY A 89 -3.68 17.53 9.36
CA GLY A 89 -4.57 16.68 10.14
C GLY A 89 -3.94 16.14 11.42
N ASP A 90 -4.68 15.24 12.09
CA ASP A 90 -4.25 14.59 13.32
C ASP A 90 -3.47 13.30 13.04
N SER A 91 -2.16 13.32 13.32
CA SER A 91 -1.28 12.18 13.14
C SER A 91 -1.62 10.96 14.03
N ASN A 92 -2.46 11.11 15.04
CA ASN A 92 -2.91 9.99 15.88
C ASN A 92 -4.03 9.17 15.22
N ASN A 93 -4.68 9.74 14.21
CA ASN A 93 -5.87 9.18 13.56
C ASN A 93 -5.67 9.00 12.04
N PRO A 94 -4.57 8.38 11.58
CA PRO A 94 -4.31 8.24 10.15
C PRO A 94 -5.18 7.16 9.51
N LEU A 95 -5.36 7.27 8.19
CA LEU A 95 -5.72 6.13 7.36
C LEU A 95 -4.47 5.29 7.11
N GLN A 96 -4.57 3.97 7.14
CA GLN A 96 -3.42 3.07 7.03
C GLN A 96 -3.63 2.07 5.90
N TYR A 97 -2.60 1.87 5.09
CA TYR A 97 -2.46 0.70 4.24
C TYR A 97 -1.49 -0.25 4.93
N GLU A 98 -1.96 -1.42 5.33
CA GLU A 98 -1.17 -2.41 6.07
C GLU A 98 -0.88 -3.61 5.17
N TYR A 99 0.32 -4.18 5.28
CA TYR A 99 0.70 -5.34 4.49
C TYR A 99 1.76 -6.23 5.15
N THR A 100 1.72 -7.51 4.80
CA THR A 100 2.72 -8.52 5.15
C THR A 100 2.97 -9.41 3.93
N ILE A 101 4.23 -9.64 3.57
CA ILE A 101 4.59 -10.57 2.49
C ILE A 101 5.14 -11.84 3.12
N ALA A 102 4.39 -12.93 3.03
CA ALA A 102 4.75 -14.21 3.62
C ALA A 102 4.15 -15.38 2.83
N GLY A 103 4.85 -16.52 2.79
CA GLY A 103 4.32 -17.74 2.19
C GLY A 103 3.90 -17.61 0.72
N GLY A 104 4.58 -16.75 -0.05
CA GLY A 104 4.28 -16.51 -1.47
C GLY A 104 3.07 -15.60 -1.72
N ASN A 105 2.49 -15.00 -0.68
CA ASN A 105 1.38 -14.06 -0.78
C ASN A 105 1.76 -12.70 -0.19
N MET A 106 1.08 -11.66 -0.68
CA MET A 106 0.91 -10.39 0.02
C MET A 106 -0.46 -10.40 0.69
N PHE A 107 -0.46 -10.33 2.01
CA PHE A 107 -1.64 -10.03 2.82
C PHE A 107 -1.69 -8.52 3.02
N TRP A 108 -2.85 -7.90 2.81
CA TRP A 108 -2.99 -6.46 2.92
C TRP A 108 -4.40 -6.04 3.30
N ASP A 109 -4.51 -4.84 3.86
CA ASP A 109 -5.79 -4.19 4.12
C ASP A 109 -5.67 -2.67 4.16
N LEU A 110 -6.84 -2.04 4.12
CA LEU A 110 -6.99 -0.62 4.43
C LEU A 110 -7.62 -0.53 5.82
N SER A 111 -7.09 0.34 6.66
CA SER A 111 -7.45 0.45 8.07
C SER A 111 -7.65 1.90 8.46
N ALA A 112 -8.87 2.20 8.92
CA ALA A 112 -9.26 3.46 9.54
C ALA A 112 -9.57 3.25 11.03
N ILE A 113 -8.99 2.23 11.65
CA ILE A 113 -9.34 1.78 13.00
C ILE A 113 -9.14 2.87 14.07
N ASN A 114 -8.17 3.76 13.87
CA ASN A 114 -7.93 4.88 14.78
C ASN A 114 -8.90 6.04 14.54
N SER A 115 -9.60 6.06 13.41
CA SER A 115 -10.29 7.22 12.89
C SER A 115 -11.66 6.89 12.29
N ALA A 116 -12.27 5.76 12.65
CA ALA A 116 -13.46 5.26 11.97
C ALA A 116 -14.58 6.30 11.80
N GLY A 117 -15.19 6.31 10.60
CA GLY A 117 -16.29 7.21 10.27
C GLY A 117 -15.83 8.67 10.13
N PRO A 118 -16.59 9.66 10.65
CA PRO A 118 -16.31 11.07 10.41
C PRO A 118 -14.93 11.58 10.87
N ASN A 119 -14.22 10.80 11.69
CA ASN A 119 -12.89 11.14 12.16
C ASN A 119 -11.78 10.72 11.17
N ASP A 120 -12.12 9.94 10.13
CA ASP A 120 -11.17 9.47 9.13
C ASP A 120 -10.72 10.70 8.34
N PRO A 121 -9.41 10.95 8.21
CA PRO A 121 -8.91 12.12 7.49
C PRO A 121 -9.49 12.20 6.08
N PHE A 122 -9.82 11.08 5.46
CA PHE A 122 -10.38 10.98 4.12
C PHE A 122 -11.86 10.60 4.10
N TYR A 123 -12.60 10.70 5.22
CA TYR A 123 -14.02 10.33 5.29
C TYR A 123 -14.87 10.99 4.20
N LYS A 124 -14.58 12.24 3.85
CA LYS A 124 -15.33 13.03 2.85
C LYS A 124 -14.89 12.76 1.41
N GLU A 125 -13.94 11.86 1.21
CA GLU A 125 -13.23 11.66 -0.04
C GLU A 125 -13.38 10.22 -0.53
N ASN A 126 -13.25 10.03 -1.85
CA ASN A 126 -13.18 8.68 -2.38
C ASN A 126 -11.77 8.13 -2.21
N VAL A 127 -11.64 7.02 -1.50
CA VAL A 127 -10.38 6.27 -1.40
C VAL A 127 -10.52 4.92 -2.09
N LYS A 128 -9.53 4.56 -2.91
CA LYS A 128 -9.53 3.28 -3.62
C LYS A 128 -8.17 2.62 -3.52
N VAL A 129 -8.15 1.33 -3.20
CA VAL A 129 -6.95 0.50 -3.34
C VAL A 129 -7.12 -0.47 -4.50
N THR A 130 -6.18 -0.51 -5.43
CA THR A 130 -6.26 -1.36 -6.63
C THR A 130 -4.98 -2.19 -6.82
N PRO A 131 -5.04 -3.53 -6.71
CA PRO A 131 -3.99 -4.42 -7.20
C PRO A 131 -4.00 -4.48 -8.73
N THR A 132 -2.84 -4.66 -9.38
CA THR A 132 -2.72 -4.41 -10.84
C THR A 132 -2.29 -5.58 -11.72
N GLY A 133 -1.87 -6.71 -11.16
CA GLY A 133 -1.32 -7.81 -11.95
C GLY A 133 -1.90 -9.18 -11.56
N LYS A 134 -1.01 -10.12 -11.27
CA LYS A 134 -1.38 -11.54 -11.22
C LYS A 134 -2.31 -11.85 -10.05
N GLY A 135 -3.43 -12.52 -10.35
CA GLY A 135 -4.40 -12.95 -9.34
C GLY A 135 -5.49 -11.91 -9.05
N VAL A 136 -5.40 -10.71 -9.63
CA VAL A 136 -6.47 -9.70 -9.54
C VAL A 136 -7.81 -10.28 -10.01
N GLY A 137 -8.84 -10.09 -9.18
CA GLY A 137 -10.18 -10.61 -9.42
C GLY A 137 -10.40 -12.06 -8.96
N SER A 138 -9.38 -12.73 -8.44
CA SER A 138 -9.49 -14.07 -7.87
C SER A 138 -9.40 -14.04 -6.34
N GLY A 139 -10.28 -14.79 -5.66
CA GLY A 139 -10.32 -14.83 -4.20
C GLY A 139 -10.56 -13.44 -3.60
N SER A 140 -9.76 -13.06 -2.58
CA SER A 140 -9.81 -11.74 -1.97
C SER A 140 -8.87 -10.71 -2.61
N CYS A 141 -8.12 -11.09 -3.68
CA CYS A 141 -7.25 -10.19 -4.42
C CYS A 141 -8.06 -9.27 -5.34
N SER A 142 -8.76 -8.31 -4.75
CA SER A 142 -9.62 -7.37 -5.47
C SER A 142 -9.49 -5.97 -4.89
N ALA A 143 -9.97 -4.98 -5.65
CA ALA A 143 -9.94 -3.59 -5.20
C ALA A 143 -10.78 -3.37 -3.92
N VAL A 144 -10.35 -2.42 -3.09
CA VAL A 144 -11.13 -1.80 -2.01
C VAL A 144 -11.67 -0.47 -2.53
N LYS A 145 -12.95 -0.18 -2.26
CA LYS A 145 -13.57 1.10 -2.60
C LYS A 145 -14.25 1.69 -1.36
N CYS A 146 -13.75 2.83 -0.91
CA CYS A 146 -14.31 3.62 0.18
C CYS A 146 -14.97 4.88 -0.41
N PRO A 147 -16.30 4.92 -0.55
CA PRO A 147 -16.99 6.08 -1.07
C PRO A 147 -16.93 7.26 -0.10
N ALA A 148 -16.86 8.47 -0.64
CA ALA A 148 -16.96 9.70 0.11
C ALA A 148 -18.23 9.75 0.98
N ASN A 149 -18.10 10.32 2.17
CA ASN A 149 -19.14 10.54 3.18
C ASN A 149 -19.81 9.27 3.69
N GLN A 150 -19.07 8.16 3.71
CA GLN A 150 -19.53 6.86 4.19
C GLN A 150 -18.43 6.15 4.97
N VAL A 151 -18.80 5.45 6.05
CA VAL A 151 -17.90 4.50 6.73
C VAL A 151 -17.51 3.41 5.74
N CYS A 152 -16.20 3.25 5.49
CA CYS A 152 -15.73 2.29 4.51
C CYS A 152 -15.89 0.85 5.00
N GLY A 153 -16.92 0.14 4.51
CA GLY A 153 -17.20 -1.24 4.90
C GLY A 153 -16.14 -2.26 4.46
N ASP A 154 -15.25 -1.89 3.54
CA ASP A 154 -14.14 -2.72 3.06
C ASP A 154 -12.82 -2.48 3.83
N ALA A 155 -12.81 -1.51 4.76
CA ALA A 155 -11.67 -1.19 5.61
C ALA A 155 -11.90 -1.71 7.03
N TYR A 156 -10.82 -1.92 7.78
CA TYR A 156 -10.88 -2.10 9.22
C TYR A 156 -11.33 -0.79 9.88
N ASN A 157 -12.47 -0.83 10.55
CA ASN A 157 -13.00 0.25 11.38
C ASN A 157 -12.99 -0.12 12.87
N GLN A 158 -12.82 -1.40 13.20
CA GLN A 158 -12.75 -1.94 14.56
C GLN A 158 -11.72 -3.09 14.64
N PRO A 159 -11.12 -3.37 15.82
CA PRO A 159 -10.04 -4.36 15.96
C PRO A 159 -10.36 -5.78 15.50
N ASP A 160 -11.59 -6.25 15.74
CA ASP A 160 -11.97 -7.65 15.52
C ASP A 160 -12.59 -7.92 14.13
N GLU A 161 -12.55 -6.95 13.22
CA GLU A 161 -13.03 -7.17 11.85
C GLU A 161 -12.09 -8.11 11.06
N VAL A 162 -12.58 -8.69 9.97
CA VAL A 162 -11.73 -9.47 9.06
C VAL A 162 -11.87 -8.86 7.67
N LYS A 163 -10.95 -7.97 7.33
CA LYS A 163 -10.90 -7.25 6.05
C LYS A 163 -9.60 -7.48 5.28
N THR A 164 -8.66 -8.25 5.84
CA THR A 164 -7.44 -8.64 5.15
C THR A 164 -7.74 -9.35 3.85
N ARG A 165 -7.06 -8.90 2.81
CA ARG A 165 -7.08 -9.44 1.46
C ARG A 165 -5.75 -10.13 1.19
N ALA A 166 -5.77 -11.09 0.27
CA ALA A 166 -4.58 -11.82 -0.12
C ALA A 166 -4.44 -11.78 -1.63
N CYS A 167 -3.26 -11.38 -2.09
CA CYS A 167 -2.82 -11.50 -3.47
C CYS A 167 -1.56 -12.36 -3.54
N PRO A 168 -1.23 -12.98 -4.69
CA PRO A 168 0.11 -13.53 -4.90
C PRO A 168 1.17 -12.45 -4.61
N ALA A 169 2.33 -12.83 -4.05
CA ALA A 169 3.40 -11.87 -3.81
C ALA A 169 3.84 -11.17 -5.12
N ASP A 170 3.74 -11.88 -6.25
CA ASP A 170 3.99 -11.38 -7.60
C ASP A 170 2.75 -10.74 -8.28
N THR A 171 1.79 -10.21 -7.50
CA THR A 171 0.60 -9.53 -8.04
C THR A 171 0.90 -8.22 -8.78
N GLY A 172 2.15 -7.72 -8.75
CA GLY A 172 2.52 -6.41 -9.29
C GLY A 172 2.22 -5.26 -8.31
N ASP A 173 2.02 -4.06 -8.85
CA ASP A 173 1.83 -2.86 -8.04
C ASP A 173 0.49 -2.82 -7.32
N MET A 174 0.53 -2.22 -6.12
CA MET A 174 -0.64 -1.82 -5.34
C MET A 174 -0.80 -0.31 -5.45
N TRP A 175 -1.99 0.16 -5.83
CA TRP A 175 -2.27 1.59 -5.93
C TRP A 175 -3.26 2.05 -4.88
N VAL A 176 -2.88 3.02 -4.06
CA VAL A 176 -3.75 3.73 -3.12
C VAL A 176 -4.06 5.10 -3.73
N ASP A 177 -5.27 5.27 -4.26
CA ASP A 177 -5.77 6.52 -4.81
C ASP A 177 -6.57 7.27 -3.72
N LEU A 178 -6.05 8.40 -3.26
CA LEU A 178 -6.68 9.31 -2.28
C LEU A 178 -7.41 10.43 -3.00
N CYS A 179 -8.63 10.79 -2.56
CA CYS A 179 -9.51 11.78 -3.20
C CYS A 179 -9.82 11.50 -4.67
N MET A 180 -9.95 10.22 -5.03
CA MET A 180 -10.11 9.81 -6.42
C MET A 180 -11.35 10.46 -7.07
N PRO A 181 -11.22 11.07 -8.27
CA PRO A 181 -12.35 11.65 -8.97
C PRO A 181 -13.47 10.62 -9.18
N THR A 182 -14.72 11.02 -8.94
CA THR A 182 -15.90 10.11 -8.94
C THR A 182 -16.01 9.25 -10.19
N GLN A 183 -15.68 9.79 -11.37
CA GLN A 183 -15.76 9.03 -12.62
C GLN A 183 -14.72 7.91 -12.68
N SER A 184 -13.51 8.16 -12.16
CA SER A 184 -12.44 7.17 -12.06
C SER A 184 -12.72 6.15 -10.96
N PHE A 185 -13.30 6.58 -9.84
CA PHE A 185 -13.68 5.72 -8.73
C PHE A 185 -14.69 4.62 -9.09
N LYS A 186 -15.65 4.93 -9.98
CA LYS A 186 -16.64 3.95 -10.45
C LYS A 186 -16.02 2.77 -11.18
N ARG A 187 -14.85 2.92 -11.80
CA ARG A 187 -14.18 1.85 -12.55
C ARG A 187 -13.55 0.81 -11.61
N ASN A 188 -13.55 -0.46 -12.02
CA ASN A 188 -12.97 -1.55 -11.21
C ASN A 188 -11.46 -1.65 -11.41
N ALA A 189 -11.00 -1.58 -12.66
CA ALA A 189 -9.59 -1.44 -12.99
C ALA A 189 -9.09 -0.01 -12.73
N ARG A 190 -7.77 0.14 -12.64
CA ARG A 190 -7.11 1.44 -12.74
C ARG A 190 -6.80 1.69 -14.22
N ASP A 191 -7.20 2.84 -14.74
CA ASP A 191 -6.81 3.22 -16.10
C ASP A 191 -5.39 3.77 -16.03
N PHE A 192 -4.43 3.09 -16.64
CA PHE A 192 -3.05 3.57 -16.72
C PHE A 192 -2.86 4.67 -17.77
N ASN A 193 -3.92 5.01 -18.53
CA ASN A 193 -3.88 6.10 -19.50
C ASN A 193 -4.00 7.46 -18.81
N PHE A 194 -2.92 7.88 -18.16
CA PHE A 194 -2.70 9.26 -17.74
C PHE A 194 -2.26 10.09 -18.96
N ASN A 195 -3.14 10.30 -19.93
CA ASN A 195 -2.96 11.37 -20.92
C ASN A 195 -3.73 12.61 -20.41
N GLY A 196 -3.12 13.32 -19.47
CA GLY A 196 -3.54 14.67 -19.11
C GLY A 196 -3.06 15.65 -20.17
N SER A 197 -3.89 15.90 -21.18
CA SER A 197 -3.86 17.18 -21.90
C SER A 197 -4.87 18.10 -21.24
N VAL A 198 -4.37 19.10 -20.51
CA VAL A 198 -4.86 20.48 -20.45
C VAL A 198 -3.68 21.37 -20.09
#